data_AF-A0A2V8ZP41-F1
#
_entry.id   AF-A0A2V8ZP41-F1
#
_cell.length_a   1.000
_cell.length_b   1.000
_cell.length_c   1.000
_cell.angle_alpha   90.00
_cell.angle_beta   90.00
_cell.angle_gamma   90.00
#
_symmetry.space_group_name_H-M   'P 1'
#
loop_
_entity.id
_entity.type
_entity.pdbx_description
1 polymer ?
#
loop_
_entity_poly.entity_id
_entity_poly.type
_entity_poly.pdbx_seq_one_letter_code
_entity_poly.pdbx_strand_id
1 'polypeptide(L)'
;YNSDPEFVRSVLRAYHRPDNPLFVPEIAKTDGFAKYLFAALGEGALGFAPFGVDPHGWNILGGSPPTAHARNFAHLGPMSKEIARLNFEGKLKTAVEETGQPQQELDFGTWQVTIAYGYPQRDGRRAPGTSDAHGAALIAQLGPDEFLVTGVDASVNFHLPDRLPAMRMQILAAQEGAFENGAWKAVRLWNGDETDRGLQFHEDDPTVVRVRLGKF
;
A
#
# COMPACT_ATOMS: atom_id res chain seq x y z
N TYR A 1 19.79 5.45 12.45
CA TYR A 1 18.73 4.85 11.62
C TYR A 1 19.35 4.27 10.36
N ASN A 2 18.87 3.10 9.91
CA ASN A 2 19.31 2.47 8.68
C ASN A 2 18.11 2.40 7.72
N SER A 3 18.23 3.03 6.56
CA SER A 3 17.17 3.10 5.54
C SER A 3 17.25 1.98 4.52
N ASP A 4 18.19 1.04 4.65
CA ASP A 4 18.29 -0.12 3.77
C ASP A 4 17.03 -1.01 3.86
N PRO A 5 16.30 -1.23 2.75
CA PRO A 5 15.03 -1.97 2.78
C PRO A 5 15.16 -3.42 3.25
N GLU A 6 16.24 -4.11 2.88
CA GLU A 6 16.47 -5.50 3.31
C GLU A 6 16.70 -5.57 4.81
N PHE A 7 17.54 -4.69 5.34
CA PHE A 7 17.76 -4.56 6.77
C PHE A 7 16.46 -4.27 7.52
N VAL A 8 15.68 -3.26 7.11
CA VAL A 8 14.42 -2.90 7.79
C VAL A 8 13.45 -4.08 7.81
N ARG A 9 13.27 -4.77 6.68
CA ARG A 9 12.39 -5.96 6.64
C ARG A 9 12.91 -7.11 7.49
N SER A 10 14.22 -7.34 7.52
CA SER A 10 14.81 -8.36 8.39
C SER A 10 14.49 -8.08 9.87
N VAL A 11 14.52 -6.80 10.28
CA VAL A 11 14.15 -6.38 11.64
C VAL A 11 12.66 -6.60 11.88
N LEU A 12 11.78 -6.15 10.97
CA LEU A 12 10.33 -6.36 11.12
C LEU A 12 9.99 -7.85 11.30
N ARG A 13 10.56 -8.72 10.45
CA ARG A 13 10.34 -10.18 10.52
C ARG A 13 10.92 -10.82 11.76
N ALA A 14 12.07 -10.36 12.24
CA ALA A 14 12.67 -10.89 13.46
C ALA A 14 11.82 -10.61 14.71
N TYR A 15 11.10 -9.48 14.72
CA TYR A 15 10.24 -9.08 15.84
C TYR A 15 8.77 -9.50 15.66
N HIS A 16 8.30 -9.79 14.44
CA HIS A 16 6.99 -10.39 14.24
C HIS A 16 7.03 -11.88 14.60
N ARG A 17 6.42 -12.24 15.74
CA ARG A 17 6.36 -13.62 16.21
C ARG A 17 4.97 -13.95 16.75
N PRO A 18 4.56 -15.23 16.77
CA PRO A 18 3.29 -15.63 17.38
C PRO A 18 3.10 -15.20 18.84
N ASP A 19 4.19 -14.99 19.57
CA ASP A 19 4.22 -14.56 20.97
C ASP A 19 4.66 -13.09 21.16
N ASN A 20 4.90 -12.35 20.08
CA ASN A 20 5.36 -10.96 20.14
C ASN A 20 4.63 -10.11 19.08
N PRO A 21 3.59 -9.34 19.48
CA PRO A 21 2.93 -8.44 18.55
C PRO A 21 3.92 -7.38 18.05
N LEU A 22 3.93 -7.15 16.75
CA LEU A 22 4.85 -6.20 16.13
C LEU A 22 4.36 -4.76 16.39
N PHE A 23 5.22 -3.95 16.98
CA PHE A 23 5.08 -2.50 17.06
C PHE A 23 6.43 -1.89 16.67
N VAL A 24 6.42 -0.85 15.83
CA VAL A 24 7.63 -0.09 15.49
C VAL A 24 7.67 1.15 16.38
N PRO A 25 8.31 1.09 17.56
CA PRO A 25 8.26 2.17 18.54
C PRO A 25 9.06 3.40 18.11
N GLU A 26 10.06 3.22 17.25
CA GLU A 26 10.90 4.30 16.76
C GLU A 26 11.37 4.00 15.33
N ILE A 27 11.23 5.00 14.46
CA ILE A 27 11.84 5.04 13.13
C ILE A 27 12.15 6.49 12.76
N ALA A 28 13.08 6.72 11.84
CA ALA A 28 13.41 8.09 11.45
C ALA A 28 12.20 8.80 10.81
N LYS A 29 12.02 10.08 11.15
CA LYS A 29 10.97 10.94 10.61
C LYS A 29 11.19 11.41 9.17
N THR A 30 12.39 11.22 8.62
CA THR A 30 12.69 11.67 7.26
C THR A 30 11.87 10.87 6.25
N ASP A 31 11.48 11.51 5.15
CA ASP A 31 10.47 10.97 4.24
C ASP A 31 10.85 9.62 3.61
N GLY A 32 12.15 9.34 3.43
CA GLY A 32 12.64 8.04 2.95
C GLY A 32 12.28 6.85 3.86
N PHE A 33 11.84 7.09 5.09
CA PHE A 33 11.36 6.06 6.00
C PHE A 33 9.83 5.91 6.03
N ALA A 34 9.07 6.82 5.42
CA ALA A 34 7.61 6.82 5.48
C ALA A 34 6.99 5.58 4.80
N LYS A 35 7.63 5.06 3.75
CA LYS A 35 7.20 3.82 3.07
C LYS A 35 7.21 2.61 3.98
N TYR A 36 8.01 2.62 5.06
CA TYR A 36 8.07 1.50 6.00
C TYR A 36 6.82 1.38 6.88
N LEU A 37 5.91 2.36 6.89
CA LEU A 37 4.58 2.16 7.46
C LEU A 37 3.85 1.03 6.72
N PHE A 38 3.89 1.02 5.39
CA PHE A 38 3.28 -0.03 4.57
C PHE A 38 3.98 -1.37 4.83
N ALA A 39 5.31 -1.40 4.86
CA ALA A 39 6.06 -2.63 5.18
C ALA A 39 5.70 -3.19 6.57
N ALA A 40 5.58 -2.32 7.58
CA ALA A 40 5.20 -2.71 8.93
C ALA A 40 3.77 -3.27 8.96
N LEU A 41 2.80 -2.61 8.31
CA LEU A 41 1.43 -3.12 8.18
C LEU A 41 1.41 -4.48 7.47
N GLY A 42 2.17 -4.67 6.39
CA GLY A 42 2.29 -5.95 5.70
C GLY A 42 2.83 -7.10 6.56
N GLU A 43 3.65 -6.78 7.56
CA GLU A 43 4.19 -7.72 8.54
C GLU A 43 3.34 -7.81 9.83
N GLY A 44 2.11 -7.26 9.82
CA GLY A 44 1.18 -7.42 10.94
C GLY A 44 1.33 -6.40 12.08
N ALA A 45 2.01 -5.26 11.83
CA ALA A 45 2.26 -4.29 12.88
C ALA A 45 0.98 -3.63 13.40
N LEU A 46 0.89 -3.50 14.73
CA LEU A 46 -0.18 -2.80 15.43
C LEU A 46 0.02 -1.28 15.47
N GLY A 47 1.24 -0.81 15.20
CA GLY A 47 1.55 0.62 15.21
C GLY A 47 2.97 0.95 14.77
N PHE A 48 3.19 2.24 14.53
CA PHE A 48 4.38 2.78 13.89
C PHE A 48 4.59 4.22 14.33
N ALA A 49 5.75 4.54 14.90
CA ALA A 49 6.02 5.83 15.54
C ALA A 49 7.31 6.49 15.00
N PRO A 50 7.20 7.54 14.15
CA PRO A 50 8.34 8.34 13.73
C PRO A 50 8.92 9.16 14.90
N PHE A 51 10.24 9.13 15.04
CA PHE A 51 10.98 9.80 16.12
C PHE A 51 11.27 11.27 15.81
N GLY A 52 11.13 12.14 16.81
CA GLY A 52 11.54 13.55 16.74
C GLY A 52 10.60 14.42 15.89
N VAL A 53 9.31 14.14 15.94
CA VAL A 53 8.26 14.91 15.22
C VAL A 53 7.95 16.25 15.90
N ASP A 54 8.46 16.47 17.11
CA ASP A 54 8.37 17.76 17.78
C ASP A 54 9.14 18.85 17.01
N PRO A 55 8.57 20.07 16.88
CA PRO A 55 9.24 21.19 16.24
C PRO A 55 10.25 21.90 17.17
N HIS A 56 10.27 21.54 18.45
CA HIS A 56 11.03 22.22 19.50
C HIS A 56 11.80 21.19 20.35
N GLY A 57 13.08 20.96 20.04
CA GLY A 57 13.91 19.99 20.75
C GLY A 57 15.26 19.73 20.07
N TRP A 58 16.15 19.03 20.76
CA TRP A 58 17.35 18.47 20.15
C TRP A 58 16.96 17.29 19.25
N ASN A 59 17.31 17.34 17.97
CA ASN A 59 16.96 16.31 17.01
C ASN A 59 18.15 15.93 16.13
N ILE A 60 18.55 14.65 16.16
CA ILE A 60 19.62 14.08 15.33
C ILE A 60 19.26 13.95 13.84
N LEU A 61 17.99 14.12 13.49
CA LEU A 61 17.46 14.04 12.13
C LEU A 61 17.25 15.41 11.48
N GLY A 62 17.62 16.49 12.18
CA GLY A 62 17.45 17.85 11.69
C GLY A 62 16.01 18.36 11.69
N GLY A 63 15.80 19.49 11.01
CA GLY A 63 14.57 20.28 11.04
C GLY A 63 13.55 19.97 9.95
N SER A 64 13.83 19.03 9.02
CA SER A 64 12.89 18.73 7.93
C SER A 64 11.55 18.21 8.50
N PRO A 65 10.40 18.72 8.00
CA PRO A 65 9.10 18.23 8.41
C PRO A 65 8.89 16.78 7.92
N PRO A 66 8.15 15.94 8.68
CA PRO A 66 7.86 14.56 8.30
C PRO A 66 6.66 14.48 7.34
N THR A 67 6.77 15.11 6.17
CA THR A 67 5.68 15.32 5.22
C THR A 67 5.07 14.00 4.74
N ALA A 68 5.89 13.03 4.35
CA ALA A 68 5.40 11.75 3.83
C ALA A 68 4.75 10.90 4.93
N HIS A 69 5.22 10.99 6.18
CA HIS A 69 4.56 10.35 7.32
C HIS A 69 3.20 10.99 7.59
N ALA A 70 3.12 12.32 7.58
CA ALA A 70 1.87 13.05 7.77
C ALA A 70 0.84 12.70 6.68
N ARG A 71 1.26 12.67 5.41
CA ARG A 71 0.44 12.19 4.28
C ARG A 71 -0.08 10.78 4.55
N ASN A 72 0.81 9.84 4.88
CA ASN A 72 0.42 8.44 5.10
C ASN A 72 -0.58 8.30 6.26
N PHE A 73 -0.39 9.03 7.36
CA PHE A 73 -1.32 8.99 8.50
C PHE A 73 -2.67 9.64 8.19
N ALA A 74 -2.68 10.77 7.47
CA ALA A 74 -3.92 11.39 7.01
C ALA A 74 -4.68 10.47 6.05
N HIS A 75 -3.96 9.74 5.20
CA HIS A 75 -4.50 8.83 4.20
C HIS A 75 -5.09 7.55 4.83
N LEU A 76 -4.33 6.87 5.69
CA LEU A 76 -4.74 5.60 6.30
C LEU A 76 -5.62 5.79 7.55
N GLY A 77 -5.54 6.95 8.20
CA GLY A 77 -6.24 7.26 9.45
C GLY A 77 -7.75 7.00 9.43
N PRO A 78 -8.50 7.50 8.42
CA PRO A 78 -9.94 7.28 8.28
C PRO A 78 -10.36 5.81 8.25
N MET A 79 -9.47 4.91 7.83
CA MET A 79 -9.72 3.46 7.72
C MET A 79 -8.85 2.62 8.67
N SER A 80 -8.28 3.25 9.70
CA SER A 80 -7.39 2.57 10.66
C SER A 80 -8.04 1.37 11.36
N LYS A 81 -9.33 1.44 11.68
CA LYS A 81 -10.08 0.33 12.30
C LYS A 81 -10.27 -0.84 11.33
N GLU A 82 -10.58 -0.54 10.07
CA GLU A 82 -10.74 -1.53 9.01
C GLU A 82 -9.42 -2.19 8.67
N ILE A 83 -8.34 -1.41 8.56
CA ILE A 83 -6.98 -1.90 8.38
C ILE A 83 -6.62 -2.84 9.53
N ALA A 84 -6.80 -2.42 10.79
CA ALA A 84 -6.46 -3.24 11.95
C ALA A 84 -7.23 -4.59 11.95
N ARG A 85 -8.54 -4.56 11.66
CA ARG A 85 -9.36 -5.77 11.57
C ARG A 85 -8.90 -6.68 10.44
N LEU A 86 -8.74 -6.16 9.23
CA LEU A 86 -8.37 -6.95 8.05
C LEU A 86 -6.95 -7.49 8.15
N ASN A 87 -6.05 -6.75 8.79
CA ASN A 87 -4.71 -7.19 9.10
C ASN A 87 -4.71 -8.36 10.09
N PHE A 88 -5.46 -8.25 11.20
CA PHE A 88 -5.64 -9.33 12.17
C PHE A 88 -6.26 -10.59 11.55
N GLU A 89 -7.19 -10.42 10.60
CA GLU A 89 -7.82 -11.53 9.86
C GLU A 89 -6.91 -12.15 8.79
N GLY A 90 -5.68 -11.65 8.59
CA GLY A 90 -4.75 -12.14 7.57
C GLY A 90 -5.15 -11.78 6.13
N LYS A 91 -6.00 -10.77 5.94
CA LYS A 91 -6.58 -10.36 4.65
C LYS A 91 -5.89 -9.17 4.02
N LEU A 92 -4.88 -8.60 4.67
CA LEU A 92 -4.15 -7.42 4.21
C LEU A 92 -2.77 -7.82 3.71
N LYS A 93 -2.40 -7.35 2.52
CA LYS A 93 -1.04 -7.43 1.98
C LYS A 93 -0.60 -6.05 1.52
N THR A 94 0.70 -5.81 1.54
CA THR A 94 1.30 -4.56 1.09
C THR A 94 2.46 -4.84 0.17
N ALA A 95 2.77 -3.88 -0.69
CA ALA A 95 4.00 -3.84 -1.46
C ALA A 95 4.71 -2.51 -1.21
N VAL A 96 6.03 -2.54 -1.17
CA VAL A 96 6.88 -1.36 -0.97
C VAL A 96 8.02 -1.47 -1.96
N GLU A 97 8.20 -0.42 -2.74
CA GLU A 97 9.18 -0.38 -3.82
C GLU A 97 10.61 -0.57 -3.31
N GLU A 98 11.37 -1.33 -4.08
CA GLU A 98 12.80 -1.56 -3.90
C GLU A 98 13.56 -1.07 -5.11
N THR A 99 14.74 -0.53 -4.88
CA THR A 99 15.64 -0.10 -5.96
C THR A 99 15.92 -1.27 -6.89
N GLY A 100 15.61 -1.09 -8.18
CA GLY A 100 15.81 -2.12 -9.20
C GLY A 100 14.70 -3.18 -9.28
N GLN A 101 13.67 -3.12 -8.44
CA GLN A 101 12.49 -3.98 -8.51
C GLN A 101 11.21 -3.13 -8.70
N PRO A 102 10.96 -2.64 -9.92
CA PRO A 102 9.84 -1.73 -10.19
C PRO A 102 8.49 -2.44 -10.27
N GLN A 103 8.46 -3.76 -10.01
CA GLN A 103 7.24 -4.58 -9.97
C GLN A 103 7.30 -5.63 -8.87
N GLN A 104 6.17 -5.91 -8.24
CA GLN A 104 5.98 -6.94 -7.22
C GLN A 104 4.65 -7.66 -7.46
N GLU A 105 4.54 -8.91 -7.00
CA GLU A 105 3.33 -9.72 -7.18
C GLU A 105 2.79 -10.13 -5.81
N LEU A 106 1.47 -10.00 -5.61
CA LEU A 106 0.79 -10.38 -4.37
C LEU A 106 -0.30 -11.43 -4.64
N ASP A 107 -0.16 -12.57 -3.98
CA ASP A 107 -1.06 -13.71 -4.14
C ASP A 107 -2.28 -13.62 -3.20
N PHE A 108 -3.49 -13.42 -3.71
CA PHE A 108 -4.76 -13.52 -2.96
C PHE A 108 -5.55 -14.79 -3.33
N GLY A 109 -4.84 -15.86 -3.68
CA GLY A 109 -5.39 -17.15 -4.10
C GLY A 109 -5.97 -17.08 -5.50
N THR A 110 -7.29 -16.90 -5.60
CA THR A 110 -7.99 -16.83 -6.90
C THR A 110 -7.59 -15.59 -7.69
N TRP A 111 -7.15 -14.54 -7.00
CA TRP A 111 -6.71 -13.29 -7.59
C TRP A 111 -5.23 -13.11 -7.31
N GLN A 112 -4.48 -12.74 -8.34
CA GLN A 112 -3.11 -12.28 -8.26
C GLN A 112 -3.12 -10.76 -8.52
N VAL A 113 -2.14 -10.05 -7.99
CA VAL A 113 -2.09 -8.59 -8.03
C VAL A 113 -0.66 -8.14 -8.32
N THR A 114 -0.45 -7.63 -9.53
CA THR A 114 0.79 -6.97 -9.91
C THR A 114 0.77 -5.54 -9.41
N ILE A 115 1.77 -5.17 -8.61
CA ILE A 115 2.06 -3.80 -8.21
C ILE A 115 3.23 -3.30 -9.04
N ALA A 116 3.11 -2.12 -9.62
CA ALA A 116 4.13 -1.53 -10.47
C ALA A 116 4.34 -0.04 -10.14
N TYR A 117 5.58 0.45 -10.25
CA TYR A 117 5.96 1.79 -9.78
C TYR A 117 6.50 2.68 -10.90
N GLY A 118 6.38 4.00 -10.73
CA GLY A 118 6.91 5.00 -11.68
C GLY A 118 6.03 5.31 -12.90
N TYR A 119 4.71 5.16 -12.77
CA TYR A 119 3.76 5.59 -13.81
C TYR A 119 3.66 7.13 -13.89
N PRO A 120 3.24 7.71 -15.03
CA PRO A 120 2.81 7.04 -16.26
C PRO A 120 3.97 6.63 -17.19
N GLN A 121 3.81 5.50 -17.90
CA GLN A 121 4.67 5.13 -19.03
C GLN A 121 3.87 4.85 -20.31
N ARG A 122 4.57 4.87 -21.46
CA ARG A 122 4.00 4.44 -22.74
C ARG A 122 3.70 2.95 -22.74
N ASP A 123 2.68 2.54 -23.48
CA ASP A 123 2.30 1.13 -23.63
C ASP A 123 3.46 0.27 -24.13
N GLY A 124 3.55 -0.95 -23.59
CA GLY A 124 4.61 -1.91 -23.90
C GLY A 124 5.96 -1.61 -23.23
N ARG A 125 6.07 -0.54 -22.43
CA ARG A 125 7.26 -0.29 -21.61
C ARG A 125 7.14 -0.96 -20.24
N ARG A 126 8.28 -1.41 -19.73
CA ARG A 126 8.40 -1.87 -18.34
C ARG A 126 8.23 -0.68 -17.39
N ALA A 127 7.68 -0.94 -16.21
CA ALA A 127 7.62 0.02 -15.13
C ALA A 127 9.04 0.55 -14.83
N PRO A 128 9.27 1.87 -14.81
CA PRO A 128 10.60 2.43 -14.61
C PRO A 128 11.01 2.46 -13.14
N GLY A 129 10.06 2.33 -12.21
CA GLY A 129 10.27 2.63 -10.79
C GLY A 129 10.21 4.12 -10.50
N THR A 130 10.01 4.48 -9.22
CA THR A 130 10.18 5.87 -8.76
C THR A 130 11.66 6.20 -8.59
N SER A 131 12.00 7.49 -8.59
CA SER A 131 13.39 7.97 -8.54
C SER A 131 14.14 7.58 -7.27
N ASP A 132 13.44 7.41 -6.15
CA ASP A 132 13.96 7.13 -4.81
C ASP A 132 13.33 5.89 -4.15
N ALA A 133 12.62 5.08 -4.94
CA ALA A 133 11.91 3.89 -4.48
C ALA A 133 10.93 4.17 -3.33
N HIS A 134 10.18 5.28 -3.38
CA HIS A 134 9.24 5.64 -2.32
C HIS A 134 7.85 4.97 -2.46
N GLY A 135 7.56 4.38 -3.63
CA GLY A 135 6.26 3.82 -3.95
C GLY A 135 5.81 2.73 -2.98
N ALA A 136 4.51 2.67 -2.71
CA ALA A 136 3.92 1.65 -1.85
C ALA A 136 2.44 1.40 -2.16
N ALA A 137 1.96 0.20 -1.85
CA ALA A 137 0.55 -0.18 -2.00
C ALA A 137 0.06 -0.97 -0.79
N LEU A 138 -1.23 -0.83 -0.48
CA LEU A 138 -1.97 -1.58 0.51
C LEU A 138 -3.23 -2.15 -0.14
N ILE A 139 -3.39 -3.47 -0.06
CA ILE A 139 -4.52 -4.20 -0.62
C ILE A 139 -5.10 -5.08 0.49
N ALA A 140 -6.40 -4.92 0.76
CA ALA A 140 -7.09 -5.69 1.77
C ALA A 140 -8.33 -6.38 1.21
N GLN A 141 -8.44 -7.70 1.39
CA GLN A 141 -9.54 -8.49 0.88
C GLN A 141 -10.78 -8.33 1.78
N LEU A 142 -11.87 -7.77 1.22
CA LEU A 142 -13.15 -7.58 1.90
C LEU A 142 -14.06 -8.81 1.76
N GLY A 143 -13.97 -9.49 0.62
CA GLY A 143 -14.67 -10.72 0.28
C GLY A 143 -13.93 -11.48 -0.83
N PRO A 144 -14.44 -12.63 -1.30
CA PRO A 144 -13.73 -13.47 -2.28
C PRO A 144 -13.28 -12.72 -3.54
N ASP A 145 -14.12 -11.81 -4.04
CA ASP A 145 -13.89 -11.01 -5.26
C ASP A 145 -13.95 -9.50 -4.97
N GLU A 146 -13.73 -9.09 -3.72
CA GLU A 146 -13.86 -7.70 -3.31
C GLU A 146 -12.66 -7.24 -2.48
N PHE A 147 -12.10 -6.09 -2.83
CA PHE A 147 -10.84 -5.57 -2.29
C PHE A 147 -10.95 -4.08 -1.96
N LEU A 148 -10.26 -3.65 -0.92
CA LEU A 148 -9.92 -2.26 -0.66
C LEU A 148 -8.48 -2.03 -1.12
N VAL A 149 -8.25 -1.01 -1.92
CA VAL A 149 -6.97 -0.74 -2.58
C VAL A 149 -6.58 0.71 -2.38
N THR A 150 -5.33 0.94 -2.00
CA THR A 150 -4.74 2.26 -1.98
C THR A 150 -3.22 2.19 -2.15
N GLY A 151 -2.57 3.32 -2.37
CA GLY A 151 -1.12 3.40 -2.49
C GLY A 151 -0.59 4.81 -2.57
N VAL A 152 0.71 4.89 -2.83
CA VAL A 152 1.50 6.09 -3.11
C VAL A 152 2.38 5.74 -4.31
N ASP A 153 2.23 6.49 -5.41
CA ASP A 153 2.97 6.31 -6.67
C ASP A 153 3.08 4.84 -7.13
N ALA A 154 1.94 4.16 -7.11
CA ALA A 154 1.81 2.74 -7.44
C ALA A 154 0.64 2.49 -8.38
N SER A 155 0.81 1.58 -9.33
CA SER A 155 -0.26 1.00 -10.14
C SER A 155 -0.59 -0.40 -9.63
N VAL A 156 -1.87 -0.67 -9.43
CA VAL A 156 -2.38 -1.97 -8.94
C VAL A 156 -3.19 -2.64 -10.05
N ASN A 157 -2.75 -3.82 -10.47
CA ASN A 157 -3.37 -4.57 -11.56
C ASN A 157 -3.75 -5.98 -11.07
N PHE A 158 -5.05 -6.26 -11.00
CA PHE A 158 -5.54 -7.60 -10.68
C PHE A 158 -5.42 -8.51 -11.88
N HIS A 159 -5.17 -9.80 -11.67
CA HIS A 159 -5.26 -10.84 -12.70
C HIS A 159 -5.57 -12.22 -12.11
N LEU A 160 -5.84 -13.19 -12.97
CA LEU A 160 -5.98 -14.59 -12.60
C LEU A 160 -4.60 -15.27 -12.53
N PRO A 161 -4.43 -16.30 -11.66
CA PRO A 161 -3.23 -17.13 -11.68
C PRO A 161 -3.16 -17.93 -12.97
N ASP A 162 -2.01 -17.89 -13.64
CA ASP A 162 -1.73 -18.55 -14.94
C ASP A 162 -2.73 -18.25 -16.07
N ARG A 163 -2.38 -18.62 -17.30
CA ARG A 163 -3.28 -18.52 -18.46
C ARG A 163 -4.32 -19.62 -18.42
N LEU A 164 -5.27 -19.54 -17.48
CA LEU A 164 -6.44 -20.41 -17.46
C LEU A 164 -7.16 -20.31 -18.82
N PRO A 165 -7.17 -21.38 -19.65
CA PRO A 165 -7.79 -21.34 -20.95
C PRO A 165 -9.27 -20.99 -20.81
N ALA A 166 -9.74 -20.02 -21.59
CA ALA A 166 -11.13 -19.57 -21.61
C ALA A 166 -11.68 -18.90 -20.33
N MET A 167 -10.84 -18.57 -19.34
CA MET A 167 -11.25 -17.74 -18.20
C MET A 167 -10.65 -16.34 -18.34
N ARG A 168 -11.49 -15.31 -18.29
CA ARG A 168 -11.06 -13.92 -18.25
C ARG A 168 -11.51 -13.28 -16.94
N MET A 169 -10.91 -12.12 -16.66
CA MET A 169 -11.31 -11.27 -15.57
C MET A 169 -11.96 -9.99 -16.08
N GLN A 170 -12.77 -9.38 -15.23
CA GLN A 170 -13.29 -8.03 -15.41
C GLN A 170 -13.38 -7.32 -14.05
N ILE A 171 -13.26 -6.00 -14.08
CA ILE A 171 -13.62 -5.14 -12.95
C ILE A 171 -15.13 -4.88 -13.07
N LEU A 172 -15.92 -5.41 -12.14
CA LEU A 172 -17.37 -5.19 -12.10
C LEU A 172 -17.72 -3.80 -11.52
N ALA A 173 -16.90 -3.30 -10.61
CA ALA A 173 -16.97 -1.95 -10.09
C ALA A 173 -15.63 -1.55 -9.46
N ALA A 174 -15.19 -0.31 -9.69
CA ALA A 174 -14.13 0.34 -8.94
C ALA A 174 -14.70 1.64 -8.37
N GLN A 175 -14.89 1.70 -7.05
CA GLN A 175 -15.49 2.84 -6.37
C GLN A 175 -14.42 3.58 -5.59
N GLU A 176 -14.15 4.83 -5.93
CA GLU A 176 -13.43 5.73 -5.05
C GLU A 176 -14.33 6.11 -3.87
N GLY A 177 -13.75 6.21 -2.68
CA GLY A 177 -14.50 6.60 -1.50
C GLY A 177 -13.65 6.69 -0.24
N ALA A 178 -14.33 6.90 0.88
CA ALA A 178 -13.71 6.98 2.20
C ALA A 178 -14.55 6.25 3.24
N PHE A 179 -13.93 5.91 4.37
CA PHE A 179 -14.65 5.48 5.56
C PHE A 179 -15.05 6.68 6.40
N GLU A 180 -16.35 6.80 6.67
CA GLU A 180 -16.91 7.78 7.61
C GLU A 180 -17.61 7.02 8.73
N ASN A 181 -17.12 7.15 9.95
CA ASN A 181 -17.67 6.44 11.12
C ASN A 181 -17.77 4.91 10.93
N GLY A 182 -16.80 4.32 10.23
CA GLY A 182 -16.76 2.87 9.93
C GLY A 182 -17.68 2.42 8.80
N ALA A 183 -18.35 3.35 8.11
CA ALA A 183 -19.17 3.06 6.94
C ALA A 183 -18.48 3.55 5.66
N TRP A 184 -18.46 2.71 4.63
CA TRP A 184 -17.97 3.09 3.30
C TRP A 184 -18.88 4.13 2.65
N LYS A 185 -18.30 5.21 2.16
CA LYS A 185 -18.97 6.28 1.40
C LYS A 185 -18.33 6.38 0.03
N ALA A 186 -19.03 5.86 -0.98
CA ALA A 186 -18.60 6.00 -2.37
C ALA A 186 -18.76 7.46 -2.83
N VAL A 187 -17.75 7.95 -3.53
CA VAL A 187 -17.68 9.31 -4.09
C VAL A 187 -17.92 9.26 -5.60
N ARG A 188 -17.15 8.42 -6.31
CA ARG A 188 -17.27 8.23 -7.76
C ARG A 188 -16.89 6.83 -8.20
N LEU A 189 -17.25 6.49 -9.43
CA LEU A 189 -16.79 5.28 -10.09
C LEU A 189 -15.56 5.58 -10.93
N TRP A 190 -14.57 4.71 -10.87
CA TRP A 190 -13.48 4.63 -11.83
C TRP A 190 -13.87 3.65 -12.93
N ASN A 191 -13.62 4.03 -14.18
CA ASN A 191 -13.86 3.20 -15.37
C ASN A 191 -13.10 3.79 -16.57
N GLY A 192 -12.94 3.04 -17.67
CA GLY A 192 -12.17 3.52 -18.82
C GLY A 192 -10.71 3.72 -18.47
N ASP A 193 -10.15 4.89 -18.78
CA ASP A 193 -8.72 5.19 -18.61
C ASP A 193 -8.24 4.97 -17.15
N GLU A 194 -9.09 5.23 -16.16
CA GLU A 194 -8.81 5.00 -14.73
C GLU A 194 -8.67 3.53 -14.34
N THR A 195 -9.10 2.59 -15.20
CA THR A 195 -9.05 1.14 -14.94
C THR A 195 -8.31 0.34 -16.01
N ASP A 196 -8.17 0.87 -17.23
CA ASP A 196 -7.58 0.17 -18.39
C ASP A 196 -6.09 -0.12 -18.23
N ARG A 197 -5.39 0.65 -17.39
CA ARG A 197 -3.94 0.54 -17.15
C ARG A 197 -3.59 0.19 -15.71
N GLY A 198 -4.53 -0.45 -15.02
CA GLY A 198 -4.46 -0.67 -13.58
C GLY A 198 -4.92 0.56 -12.81
N LEU A 199 -5.20 0.37 -11.53
CA LEU A 199 -5.61 1.43 -10.61
C LEU A 199 -4.36 2.21 -10.22
N GLN A 200 -4.23 3.44 -10.71
CA GLN A 200 -3.06 4.29 -10.49
C GLN A 200 -3.29 5.21 -9.29
N PHE A 201 -2.38 5.16 -8.32
CA PHE A 201 -2.38 5.99 -7.12
C PHE A 201 -1.18 6.93 -7.16
N HIS A 202 -1.39 8.18 -6.73
CA HIS A 202 -0.40 9.24 -6.79
C HIS A 202 -0.16 9.82 -5.39
N GLU A 203 1.07 10.25 -5.12
CA GLU A 203 1.43 10.76 -3.80
C GLU A 203 0.67 12.03 -3.37
N ASP A 204 0.19 12.82 -4.32
CA ASP A 204 -0.54 14.06 -4.13
C ASP A 204 -2.07 13.87 -4.15
N ASP A 205 -2.54 12.66 -4.46
CA ASP A 205 -3.96 12.29 -4.49
C ASP A 205 -4.23 11.05 -3.60
N PRO A 206 -4.56 11.25 -2.31
CA PRO A 206 -4.77 10.17 -1.34
C PRO A 206 -6.11 9.47 -1.57
N THR A 207 -6.19 8.69 -2.65
CA THR A 207 -7.40 7.98 -3.07
C THR A 207 -7.44 6.55 -2.52
N VAL A 208 -8.63 6.12 -2.08
CA VAL A 208 -8.94 4.73 -1.72
C VAL A 208 -10.01 4.20 -2.66
N VAL A 209 -9.78 3.02 -3.23
CA VAL A 209 -10.70 2.38 -4.17
C VAL A 209 -11.18 1.05 -3.61
N ARG A 210 -12.51 0.88 -3.53
CA ARG A 210 -13.15 -0.41 -3.31
C ARG A 210 -13.46 -1.06 -4.66
N VAL A 211 -12.83 -2.20 -4.92
CA VAL A 211 -12.86 -2.92 -6.19
C VAL A 211 -13.65 -4.20 -6.04
N ARG A 212 -14.58 -4.46 -6.95
CA ARG A 212 -15.27 -5.73 -7.11
C ARG A 212 -14.92 -6.35 -8.45
N LEU A 213 -14.45 -7.59 -8.42
CA LEU A 213 -13.97 -8.34 -9.58
C LEU A 213 -14.99 -9.40 -10.00
N GLY A 214 -14.84 -9.87 -11.23
CA GLY A 214 -15.65 -10.95 -11.78
C GLY A 214 -14.86 -11.76 -12.79
N LYS A 215 -15.28 -13.02 -12.98
CA LYS A 215 -14.76 -13.94 -13.99
C LYS A 215 -15.81 -14.19 -15.06
N PHE A 216 -15.40 -14.43 -16.31
CA PHE A 216 -16.29 -14.78 -17.41
C PHE A 216 -15.56 -15.59 -18.49
#